data_AF-A0A6I3BVI3-F1
#
_entry.id   AF-A0A6I3BVI3-F1
#
_cell.length_a   1.000
_cell.length_b   1.000
_cell.length_c   1.000
_cell.angle_alpha   90.00
_cell.angle_beta   90.00
_cell.angle_gamma   90.00
#
_symmetry.space_group_name_H-M   'P 1'
#
loop_
_entity.id
_entity.type
_entity.pdbx_description
1 polymer ?
#
loop_
_entity_poly.entity_id
_entity_poly.type
_entity_poly.pdbx_seq_one_letter_code
_entity_poly.pdbx_strand_id
1 'polypeptide(L)'
;MGAWYTLGLLAGIGVALGIAAAAAIPRVIITALTAAIVGAIAGVLIGDWTDAIAGAVGGAAGGFGAEPIFSGALRRGATRSGLVVFAIGGAIAAAGVAFIPVAGYLEAVVLPALALRMRSRAPERYAGLRTLAKD
;
A
#
# COMPACT_ATOMS: atom_id res chain seq x y z
N MET A 1 -24.26 -11.72 6.94
CA MET A 1 -23.12 -11.03 7.60
C MET A 1 -23.47 -9.55 7.70
N GLY A 2 -23.02 -8.83 8.74
CA GLY A 2 -23.33 -7.40 8.91
C GLY A 2 -22.46 -6.51 8.02
N ALA A 3 -22.91 -5.30 7.72
CA ALA A 3 -22.21 -4.33 6.86
C ALA A 3 -20.75 -4.05 7.31
N TRP A 4 -20.47 -4.11 8.60
CA TRP A 4 -19.10 -3.96 9.13
C TRP A 4 -18.12 -5.03 8.62
N TYR A 5 -18.61 -6.24 8.32
CA TYR A 5 -17.78 -7.34 7.81
C TYR A 5 -17.36 -7.05 6.37
N THR A 6 -18.29 -6.66 5.50
CA THR A 6 -18.02 -6.38 4.08
C THR A 6 -17.13 -5.15 3.92
N LEU A 7 -17.35 -4.12 4.75
CA LEU A 7 -16.48 -2.94 4.80
C LEU A 7 -15.04 -3.29 5.19
N GLY A 8 -14.84 -4.09 6.25
CA GLY A 8 -13.50 -4.53 6.65
C GLY A 8 -12.81 -5.39 5.59
N LEU A 9 -13.54 -6.32 4.99
CA LEU A 9 -13.05 -7.17 3.91
C LEU A 9 -12.62 -6.35 2.69
N LEU A 10 -13.46 -5.42 2.23
CA LEU A 10 -13.18 -4.62 1.04
C LEU A 10 -12.08 -3.59 1.29
N ALA A 11 -11.98 -3.04 2.51
CA ALA A 11 -10.82 -2.23 2.90
C ALA A 11 -9.52 -3.04 2.79
N GLY A 12 -9.49 -4.28 3.30
CA GLY A 12 -8.32 -5.16 3.18
C GLY A 12 -8.01 -5.58 1.74
N ILE A 13 -9.02 -5.88 0.93
CA ILE A 13 -8.84 -6.16 -0.52
C ILE A 13 -8.29 -4.91 -1.24
N GLY A 14 -8.82 -3.72 -0.91
CA GLY A 14 -8.28 -2.45 -1.39
C GLY A 14 -6.80 -2.33 -1.06
N VAL A 15 -6.40 -2.58 0.20
CA VAL A 15 -5.00 -2.57 0.62
C VAL A 15 -4.14 -3.50 -0.25
N ALA A 16 -4.57 -4.74 -0.46
CA ALA A 16 -3.86 -5.71 -1.29
C ALA A 16 -3.65 -5.19 -2.72
N LEU A 17 -4.68 -4.59 -3.32
CA LEU A 17 -4.59 -3.96 -4.64
C LEU A 17 -3.60 -2.77 -4.65
N GLY A 18 -3.57 -1.99 -3.57
CA GLY A 18 -2.59 -0.92 -3.37
C GLY A 18 -1.15 -1.42 -3.30
N ILE A 19 -0.90 -2.52 -2.58
CA ILE A 19 0.41 -3.18 -2.52
C ILE A 19 0.85 -3.65 -3.91
N ALA A 20 -0.03 -4.31 -4.66
CA ALA A 20 0.25 -4.77 -6.01
C ALA A 20 0.56 -3.60 -6.96
N ALA A 21 -0.24 -2.53 -6.90
CA ALA A 21 -0.06 -1.32 -7.72
C ALA A 21 1.28 -0.62 -7.42
N ALA A 22 1.73 -0.61 -6.16
CA ALA A 22 2.95 0.07 -5.74
C ALA A 22 4.23 -0.53 -6.33
N ALA A 23 4.24 -1.83 -6.64
CA ALA A 23 5.36 -2.46 -7.34
C ALA A 23 5.37 -2.15 -8.85
N ALA A 24 4.20 -1.94 -9.45
CA ALA A 24 4.07 -1.59 -10.87
C ALA A 24 4.37 -0.10 -11.13
N ILE A 25 3.91 0.77 -10.25
CA ILE A 25 3.99 2.24 -10.39
C ILE A 25 4.74 2.79 -9.17
N PRO A 26 6.05 3.09 -9.26
CA PRO A 26 6.81 3.65 -8.15
C PRO A 26 6.63 5.18 -8.08
N ARG A 27 5.37 5.63 -7.95
CA ARG A 27 5.00 7.04 -7.82
C ARG A 27 3.83 7.18 -6.85
N VAL A 28 4.13 7.41 -5.57
CA VAL A 28 3.18 7.48 -4.45
C VAL A 28 1.77 7.98 -4.82
N ILE A 29 1.67 9.18 -5.41
CA ILE A 29 0.37 9.80 -5.71
C ILE A 29 -0.39 9.02 -6.78
N ILE A 30 0.27 8.64 -7.88
CA ILE A 30 -0.37 7.91 -8.98
C ILE A 30 -0.80 6.54 -8.48
N THR A 31 0.08 5.85 -7.74
CA THR A 31 -0.20 4.55 -7.13
C THR A 31 -1.44 4.60 -6.25
N ALA A 32 -1.49 5.54 -5.32
CA ALA A 32 -2.60 5.66 -4.39
C ALA A 32 -3.92 5.99 -5.10
N LEU A 33 -3.89 6.89 -6.10
CA LEU A 33 -5.08 7.21 -6.89
C LEU A 33 -5.55 6.02 -7.72
N THR A 34 -4.64 5.34 -8.44
CA THR A 34 -5.01 4.17 -9.24
C THR A 34 -5.54 3.05 -8.35
N ALA A 35 -4.90 2.78 -7.21
CA ALA A 35 -5.35 1.77 -6.26
C ALA A 35 -6.70 2.14 -5.63
N ALA A 36 -6.94 3.41 -5.31
CA ALA A 36 -8.23 3.87 -4.81
C ALA A 36 -9.34 3.67 -5.85
N ILE A 37 -9.09 3.99 -7.12
CA ILE A 37 -10.07 3.78 -8.19
C ILE A 37 -10.37 2.29 -8.38
N VAL A 38 -9.34 1.44 -8.44
CA VAL A 38 -9.52 -0.01 -8.60
C VAL A 38 -10.23 -0.63 -7.39
N GLY A 39 -9.87 -0.21 -6.17
CA GLY A 39 -10.54 -0.62 -4.94
C GLY A 39 -11.99 -0.17 -4.88
N ALA A 40 -12.30 1.05 -5.32
CA ALA A 40 -13.67 1.55 -5.42
C ALA A 40 -14.52 0.72 -6.39
N ILE A 41 -13.97 0.43 -7.57
CA ILE A 41 -14.63 -0.44 -8.57
C ILE A 41 -14.91 -1.82 -7.97
N ALA A 42 -13.94 -2.42 -7.27
CA ALA A 42 -14.13 -3.71 -6.62
C ALA A 42 -15.27 -3.65 -5.58
N GLY A 43 -15.36 -2.58 -4.78
CA GLY A 43 -16.43 -2.42 -3.80
C GLY A 43 -17.82 -2.23 -4.44
N VAL A 44 -17.93 -1.44 -5.52
CA VAL A 44 -19.19 -1.30 -6.28
C VAL A 44 -19.63 -2.63 -6.89
N LEU A 45 -18.70 -3.45 -7.37
CA LEU A 45 -19.03 -4.74 -7.99
C LEU A 45 -19.53 -5.80 -6.98
N ILE A 46 -19.16 -5.66 -5.70
CA ILE A 46 -19.46 -6.64 -4.66
C ILE A 46 -20.66 -6.22 -3.81
N GLY A 47 -20.84 -4.92 -3.55
CA GLY A 47 -21.85 -4.42 -2.63
C GLY A 47 -22.36 -3.04 -3.01
N ASP A 48 -22.31 -2.11 -2.06
CA ASP A 48 -22.93 -0.78 -2.21
C ASP A 48 -21.90 0.38 -2.25
N TRP A 49 -22.40 1.61 -2.12
CA TRP A 49 -21.54 2.80 -2.10
C TRP A 49 -20.60 2.84 -0.88
N THR A 50 -21.01 2.30 0.27
CA THR A 50 -20.15 2.26 1.45
C THR A 50 -19.00 1.29 1.27
N ASP A 51 -19.27 0.16 0.63
CA ASP A 51 -18.31 -0.87 0.23
C ASP A 51 -17.28 -0.33 -0.79
N ALA A 52 -17.72 0.48 -1.75
CA ALA A 52 -16.84 1.20 -2.66
C ALA A 52 -15.91 2.18 -1.95
N ILE A 53 -16.42 2.94 -0.98
CA ILE A 53 -15.60 3.86 -0.19
C ILE A 53 -14.55 3.09 0.62
N ALA A 54 -14.93 1.97 1.24
CA ALA A 54 -14.00 1.12 1.98
C ALA A 54 -12.87 0.60 1.08
N GLY A 55 -13.22 0.05 -0.10
CA GLY A 55 -12.25 -0.40 -1.08
C GLY A 55 -11.32 0.73 -1.57
N ALA A 56 -11.86 1.93 -1.79
CA ALA A 56 -11.09 3.09 -2.22
C ALA A 56 -10.08 3.54 -1.15
N VAL A 57 -10.51 3.64 0.10
CA VAL A 57 -9.66 4.03 1.24
C VAL A 57 -8.58 2.99 1.47
N GLY A 58 -8.93 1.71 1.43
CA GLY A 58 -7.98 0.61 1.51
C GLY A 58 -6.95 0.66 0.39
N GLY A 59 -7.39 0.85 -0.85
CA GLY A 59 -6.54 1.03 -2.04
C GLY A 59 -5.52 2.14 -1.88
N ALA A 60 -5.99 3.32 -1.51
CA ALA A 60 -5.13 4.47 -1.24
C ALA A 60 -4.11 4.15 -0.15
N ALA A 61 -4.56 3.65 1.00
CA ALA A 61 -3.71 3.34 2.15
C ALA A 61 -2.63 2.29 1.82
N GLY A 62 -3.00 1.23 1.11
CA GLY A 62 -2.06 0.20 0.65
C GLY A 62 -1.01 0.74 -0.31
N GLY A 63 -1.43 1.55 -1.29
CA GLY A 63 -0.53 2.19 -2.25
C GLY A 63 0.44 3.17 -1.58
N PHE A 64 -0.07 4.06 -0.73
CA PHE A 64 0.75 5.00 0.05
C PHE A 64 1.73 4.29 0.99
N GLY A 65 1.27 3.21 1.65
CA GLY A 65 2.05 2.45 2.60
C GLY A 65 3.19 1.65 1.97
N ALA A 66 2.91 1.01 0.82
CA ALA A 66 3.84 0.09 0.18
C ALA A 66 4.82 0.79 -0.78
N GLU A 67 4.47 1.94 -1.36
CA GLU A 67 5.33 2.60 -2.35
C GLU A 67 6.76 2.89 -1.84
N PRO A 68 6.97 3.47 -0.64
CA PRO A 68 8.32 3.81 -0.17
C PRO A 68 9.24 2.59 -0.03
N ILE A 69 8.64 1.43 0.24
CA ILE A 69 9.36 0.15 0.33
C ILE A 69 9.86 -0.25 -1.05
N PHE A 70 8.99 -0.22 -2.05
CA PHE A 70 9.32 -0.63 -3.41
C PHE A 70 10.21 0.39 -4.14
N SER A 71 9.93 1.68 -4.00
CA SER A 71 10.78 2.75 -4.55
C SER A 71 12.16 2.74 -3.89
N GLY A 72 12.23 2.46 -2.59
CA GLY A 72 13.48 2.24 -1.86
C GLY A 72 14.26 1.00 -2.31
N ALA A 73 13.57 -0.11 -2.61
CA ALA A 73 14.20 -1.33 -3.11
C ALA A 73 14.78 -1.15 -4.52
N LEU A 74 14.04 -0.49 -5.43
CA LEU A 74 14.51 -0.16 -6.78
C LEU A 74 15.75 0.73 -6.75
N ARG A 75 15.80 1.72 -5.84
CA ARG A 75 16.98 2.58 -5.63
C ARG A 75 18.22 1.81 -5.13
N ARG A 76 18.03 0.64 -4.51
CA ARG A 76 19.11 -0.24 -4.03
C ARG A 76 19.50 -1.33 -5.05
N GLY A 77 18.99 -1.24 -6.29
CA GLY A 77 19.35 -2.16 -7.37
C GLY A 77 18.45 -3.39 -7.52
N ALA A 78 17.28 -3.43 -6.87
CA ALA A 78 16.33 -4.52 -7.08
C ALA A 78 15.79 -4.53 -8.53
N THR A 79 15.51 -5.73 -9.07
CA THR A 79 14.89 -5.87 -10.39
C THR A 79 13.38 -5.65 -10.29
N ARG A 80 12.82 -4.93 -11.26
CA ARG A 80 11.37 -4.62 -11.30
C ARG A 80 10.51 -5.89 -11.36
N SER A 81 10.92 -6.87 -12.16
CA SER A 81 10.20 -8.14 -12.31
C SER A 81 10.18 -8.95 -11.00
N GLY A 82 11.32 -9.08 -10.32
CA GLY A 82 11.40 -9.76 -9.02
C GLY A 82 10.52 -9.08 -7.97
N LEU A 83 10.55 -7.75 -7.92
CA LEU A 83 9.74 -6.97 -6.99
C LEU A 83 8.24 -7.18 -7.19
N VAL A 84 7.77 -7.23 -8.44
CA VAL A 84 6.36 -7.48 -8.78
C VAL A 84 5.93 -8.87 -8.32
N VAL A 85 6.76 -9.91 -8.49
CA VAL A 85 6.44 -11.27 -8.01
C VAL A 85 6.26 -11.27 -6.49
N PHE A 86 7.18 -10.65 -5.74
CA PHE A 86 7.05 -10.54 -4.29
C PHE A 86 5.85 -9.69 -3.86
N ALA A 87 5.56 -8.60 -4.58
CA ALA A 87 4.42 -7.75 -4.29
C ALA A 87 3.09 -8.48 -4.53
N ILE A 88 2.99 -9.29 -5.58
CA ILE A 88 1.82 -10.15 -5.82
C ILE A 88 1.67 -11.17 -4.68
N GLY A 89 2.74 -11.83 -4.27
CA GLY A 89 2.72 -12.75 -3.12
C GLY A 89 2.27 -12.07 -1.83
N GLY A 90 2.81 -10.88 -1.55
CA GLY A 90 2.40 -10.06 -0.39
C GLY A 90 0.96 -9.57 -0.47
N ALA A 91 0.48 -9.18 -1.65
CA ALA A 91 -0.90 -8.79 -1.88
C ALA A 91 -1.87 -9.96 -1.68
N ILE A 92 -1.52 -11.16 -2.13
CA ILE A 92 -2.31 -12.38 -1.87
C ILE A 92 -2.38 -12.67 -0.38
N ALA A 93 -1.25 -12.55 0.34
CA ALA A 93 -1.22 -12.74 1.79
C ALA A 93 -2.12 -11.71 2.50
N ALA A 94 -2.04 -10.43 2.14
CA ALA A 94 -2.89 -9.37 2.69
C ALA A 94 -4.38 -9.61 2.36
N ALA A 95 -4.71 -10.00 1.13
CA ALA A 95 -6.07 -10.37 0.74
C ALA A 95 -6.60 -11.58 1.55
N GLY A 96 -5.74 -12.55 1.85
CA GLY A 96 -6.06 -13.67 2.73
C GLY A 96 -6.36 -13.22 4.17
N VAL A 97 -5.58 -12.27 4.69
CA VAL A 97 -5.78 -11.66 6.02
C VAL A 97 -7.09 -10.86 6.08
N ALA A 98 -7.50 -10.23 4.98
CA ALA A 98 -8.74 -9.44 4.89
C ALA A 98 -10.02 -10.26 5.18
N PHE A 99 -9.99 -11.59 5.08
CA PHE A 99 -11.09 -12.46 5.53
C PHE A 99 -11.35 -12.38 7.04
N ILE A 100 -10.42 -11.82 7.80
CA ILE A 100 -10.61 -11.38 9.19
C ILE A 100 -10.89 -9.87 9.13
N PRO A 101 -12.16 -9.42 9.22
CA PRO A 101 -12.51 -8.03 8.89
C PRO A 101 -11.81 -6.98 9.77
N VAL A 102 -11.58 -7.32 11.03
CA VAL A 102 -10.82 -6.46 11.96
C VAL A 102 -9.40 -6.24 11.45
N ALA A 103 -8.78 -7.26 10.86
CA ALA A 103 -7.45 -7.13 10.29
C ALA A 103 -7.45 -6.21 9.05
N GLY A 104 -8.49 -6.25 8.22
CA GLY A 104 -8.63 -5.33 7.08
C GLY A 104 -8.66 -3.85 7.48
N TYR A 105 -9.34 -3.51 8.58
CA TYR A 105 -9.28 -2.15 9.15
C TYR A 105 -7.88 -1.80 9.68
N LEU A 106 -7.23 -2.73 10.37
CA LEU A 106 -5.87 -2.52 10.88
C LEU A 106 -4.87 -2.29 9.76
N GLU A 107 -4.94 -3.06 8.68
CA GLU A 107 -4.07 -2.91 7.51
C GLU A 107 -4.18 -1.51 6.89
N ALA A 108 -5.42 -1.00 6.75
CA ALA A 108 -5.68 0.32 6.20
C ALA A 108 -5.09 1.46 7.05
N VAL A 109 -4.82 1.25 8.34
CA VAL A 109 -4.22 2.23 9.24
C VAL A 109 -2.71 2.02 9.39
N VAL A 110 -2.27 0.77 9.55
CA VAL A 110 -0.88 0.41 9.85
C VAL A 110 0.04 0.73 8.67
N LEU A 111 -0.39 0.49 7.45
CA LEU A 111 0.42 0.73 6.24
C LEU A 111 0.80 2.20 6.03
N PRO A 112 -0.14 3.17 6.04
CA PRO A 112 0.22 4.58 5.92
C PRO A 112 1.05 5.05 7.13
N ALA A 113 0.76 4.56 8.34
CA ALA A 113 1.57 4.87 9.52
C ALA A 113 3.03 4.39 9.36
N LEU A 114 3.23 3.20 8.80
CA LEU A 114 4.56 2.66 8.50
C LEU A 114 5.30 3.52 7.47
N ALA A 115 4.63 3.93 6.39
CA ALA A 115 5.22 4.82 5.38
C ALA A 115 5.68 6.17 5.98
N LEU A 116 4.85 6.78 6.83
CA LEU A 116 5.22 8.03 7.53
C LEU A 116 6.45 7.82 8.41
N ARG A 117 6.53 6.69 9.13
CA ARG A 117 7.68 6.32 9.96
C ARG A 117 8.95 6.05 9.15
N MET A 118 8.82 5.49 7.95
CA MET A 118 9.98 5.27 7.07
C MET A 118 10.50 6.59 6.52
N ARG A 119 9.61 7.52 6.15
CA ARG A 119 9.99 8.85 5.67
C ARG A 119 10.76 9.65 6.72
N SER A 120 10.39 9.55 8.00
CA SER A 120 11.11 10.23 9.08
C SER A 120 12.51 9.67 9.36
N ARG A 121 12.85 8.49 8.83
CA ARG A 121 14.16 7.84 8.98
C ARG A 121 15.03 7.93 7.74
N ALA A 122 14.61 8.67 6.72
CA ALA A 122 15.41 8.86 5.52
C ALA A 122 16.67 9.68 5.87
N PRO A 123 17.88 9.23 5.48
CA PRO A 123 19.11 9.96 5.77
C PRO A 123 19.11 11.34 5.13
N GLU A 124 19.64 12.34 5.83
CA GLU A 124 19.75 13.69 5.30
C GLU A 124 20.56 13.70 4.00
N ARG A 125 20.08 14.46 3.01
CA ARG A 125 20.60 14.52 1.63
C ARG A 125 22.11 14.81 1.53
N TYR A 126 22.71 15.33 2.60
CA TYR A 126 24.11 15.75 2.67
C TYR A 126 24.91 15.07 3.79
N ALA A 127 24.37 14.03 4.45
CA ALA A 127 25.05 13.37 5.57
C ALA A 127 26.44 12.82 5.18
N GLY A 128 26.58 12.26 3.98
CA GLY A 128 27.87 11.77 3.46
C GLY A 128 28.81 12.86 2.95
N LEU A 129 28.31 14.06 2.62
CA LEU A 129 29.17 15.19 2.25
C LEU A 129 29.77 15.88 3.49
N ARG A 130 29.08 15.83 4.64
CA ARG A 130 29.61 16.33 5.93
C ARG A 130 30.83 15.57 6.42
N THR A 131 30.94 14.28 6.10
CA THR A 131 32.14 13.49 6.44
C THR A 131 33.31 13.80 5.52
N LEU A 132 33.04 14.13 4.25
CA LEU A 132 34.05 14.54 3.27
C LEU A 132 34.55 15.97 3.45
N ALA A 133 33.71 16.86 3.98
CA ALA A 133 34.07 18.26 4.23
C ALA A 133 34.80 18.51 5.56
N LYS A 134 35.09 17.46 6.33
CA LYS A 134 35.77 17.54 7.63
C LYS A 134 37.29 17.30 7.54
N ASP A 135 37.77 16.79 6.40
CA ASP A 135 39.18 16.64 6.07
C ASP A 135 39.65 17.77 5.14
#